data_AF-A0A4V6YYC6-F1
#
_entry.id   AF-A0A4V6YYC6-F1
#
_cell.length_a   1.000
_cell.length_b   1.000
_cell.length_c   1.000
_cell.angle_alpha   90.00
_cell.angle_beta   90.00
_cell.angle_gamma   90.00
#
_symmetry.space_group_name_H-M   'P 1'
#
loop_
_entity.id
_entity.type
_entity.pdbx_description
1 polymer ?
#
loop_
_entity_poly.entity_id
_entity_poly.type
_entity_poly.pdbx_seq_one_letter_code
_entity_poly.pdbx_strand_id
1 'polypeptide(L)'
;MDFTAALIHLRQQIPALTLNEWWEEGDGNVCWLNKRAQPLEAREWQSGVPCLQILLSDRWLITLNATDEVVEITLPQGEWRLSPHLPERIIRSL
;
A
#
# COMPACT_ATOMS: atom_id res chain seq x y z
N MET A 1 -4.21 -9.55 -21.44
CA MET A 1 -2.87 -9.11 -20.97
C MET A 1 -2.97 -7.76 -20.25
N ASP A 2 -4.18 -7.34 -19.86
CA ASP A 2 -4.47 -5.95 -19.53
C ASP A 2 -4.11 -5.60 -18.09
N PHE A 3 -4.09 -6.59 -17.19
CA PHE A 3 -3.74 -6.40 -15.79
C PHE A 3 -2.30 -5.93 -15.59
N THR A 4 -1.32 -6.61 -16.21
CA THR A 4 0.10 -6.21 -16.11
C THR A 4 0.33 -4.85 -16.74
N ALA A 5 -0.30 -4.57 -17.89
CA ALA A 5 -0.22 -3.25 -18.52
C ALA A 5 -0.82 -2.15 -17.63
N ALA A 6 -1.96 -2.40 -17.00
CA ALA A 6 -2.59 -1.48 -16.05
C ALA A 6 -1.68 -1.18 -14.85
N LEU A 7 -1.00 -2.18 -14.29
CA LEU A 7 -0.03 -1.98 -13.20
C LEU A 7 1.17 -1.14 -13.63
N ILE A 8 1.68 -1.35 -14.85
CA ILE A 8 2.77 -0.53 -15.40
C ILE A 8 2.33 0.93 -15.54
N HIS A 9 1.13 1.18 -16.08
CA HIS A 9 0.59 2.53 -16.20
C HIS A 9 0.36 3.17 -14.83
N LEU A 10 -0.19 2.43 -13.87
CA LEU A 10 -0.38 2.90 -12.49
C LEU A 10 0.94 3.31 -11.86
N ARG A 11 1.98 2.47 -11.97
CA ARG A 11 3.32 2.77 -11.46
C ARG A 11 3.85 4.11 -11.99
N GLN A 12 3.62 4.42 -13.27
CA GLN A 12 4.07 5.66 -13.89
C GLN A 12 3.38 6.92 -13.32
N GLN A 13 2.25 6.78 -12.62
CA GLN A 13 1.52 7.88 -11.99
C GLN A 13 1.95 8.16 -10.53
N ILE A 14 2.87 7.38 -9.97
CA ILE A 14 3.28 7.47 -8.56
C ILE A 14 4.68 8.09 -8.48
N PRO A 15 4.81 9.36 -8.03
CA PRO A 15 6.10 10.06 -8.00
C PRO A 15 7.20 9.30 -7.25
N ALA A 16 6.88 8.73 -6.08
CA ALA A 16 7.81 7.94 -5.28
C ALA A 16 8.40 6.73 -6.04
N LEU A 17 7.77 6.26 -7.12
CA LEU A 17 8.24 5.14 -7.94
C LEU A 17 8.92 5.59 -9.25
N THR A 18 8.91 6.88 -9.57
CA THR A 18 9.43 7.41 -10.84
C THR A 18 10.54 8.44 -10.68
N LEU A 19 10.66 9.09 -9.51
CA LEU A 19 11.66 10.12 -9.24
C LEU A 19 13.11 9.60 -9.30
N ASN A 20 13.31 8.28 -9.18
CA ASN A 20 14.63 7.63 -9.25
C ASN A 20 15.61 8.13 -8.17
N GLU A 21 15.09 8.36 -6.98
CA GLU A 21 15.81 8.80 -5.79
C GLU A 21 15.56 7.81 -4.64
N TRP A 22 16.45 7.80 -3.65
CA TRP A 22 16.22 7.07 -2.42
C TRP A 22 15.12 7.76 -1.60
N TRP A 23 14.32 6.97 -0.90
CA TRP A 23 13.37 7.50 0.07
C TRP A 23 14.07 7.78 1.38
N GLU A 24 13.88 8.99 1.89
CA GLU A 24 14.38 9.45 3.18
C GLU A 24 13.23 9.51 4.20
N GLU A 25 13.55 9.40 5.48
CA GLU A 25 12.54 9.47 6.53
C GLU A 25 11.93 10.88 6.58
N GLY A 26 10.61 10.96 6.40
CA GLY A 26 9.85 12.23 6.46
C GLY A 26 9.84 13.04 5.17
N ASP A 27 10.33 12.49 4.05
CA ASP A 27 10.31 13.16 2.74
C ASP A 27 8.94 13.14 2.02
N GLY A 28 7.96 12.41 2.58
CA GLY A 28 6.62 12.24 2.01
C GLY A 28 6.56 11.23 0.85
N ASN A 29 7.67 10.59 0.47
CA ASN A 29 7.69 9.57 -0.57
C ASN A 29 7.09 8.26 -0.10
N VAL A 30 7.40 7.83 1.13
CA VAL A 30 6.90 6.58 1.70
C VAL A 30 6.57 6.69 3.18
N CYS A 31 5.43 6.13 3.58
CA CYS A 31 5.11 5.85 4.97
C CYS A 31 4.65 4.38 5.11
N TRP A 32 5.26 3.68 6.06
CA TRP A 32 4.97 2.27 6.36
C TRP A 32 4.00 2.21 7.53
N LEU A 33 2.81 1.65 7.31
CA LEU A 33 1.76 1.58 8.31
C LEU A 33 1.39 0.13 8.64
N ASN A 34 1.02 -0.13 9.89
CA ASN A 34 0.47 -1.42 10.30
C ASN A 34 -1.01 -1.54 9.88
N LYS A 35 -1.63 -2.68 10.17
CA LYS A 35 -3.06 -2.91 9.85
C LYS A 35 -4.05 -1.92 10.49
N ARG A 36 -3.60 -1.10 11.45
CA ARG A 36 -4.41 -0.08 12.15
C ARG A 36 -4.15 1.34 11.65
N ALA A 37 -3.47 1.49 10.51
CA ALA A 37 -3.02 2.76 9.95
C ALA A 37 -2.10 3.59 10.87
N GLN A 38 -1.33 2.90 11.73
CA GLN A 38 -0.31 3.54 12.57
C GLN A 38 1.08 3.28 11.99
N PRO A 39 2.06 4.19 12.16
CA PRO A 39 3.44 3.94 11.75
C PRO A 39 3.96 2.60 12.28
N LEU A 40 4.61 1.82 11.42
CA LEU A 40 5.08 0.49 11.77
C LEU A 40 6.25 0.59 12.74
N GLU A 41 6.09 0.05 13.95
CA GLU A 41 7.13 0.09 14.98
C GLU A 41 8.20 -0.98 14.74
N ALA A 42 9.41 -0.79 15.29
CA ALA A 42 10.53 -1.74 15.14
C ALA A 42 10.18 -3.19 15.52
N ARG A 43 9.36 -3.40 16.56
CA ARG A 43 8.89 -4.74 16.95
C ARG A 43 7.95 -5.37 15.93
N GLU A 44 7.12 -4.54 15.28
CA GLU A 44 6.16 -4.98 14.26
C GLU A 44 6.90 -5.34 12.97
N TRP A 45 7.99 -4.64 12.65
CA TRP A 45 8.89 -5.02 11.55
C TRP A 45 9.50 -6.41 11.71
N GLN A 46 9.91 -6.76 12.92
CA GLN A 46 10.64 -8.00 13.18
C GLN A 46 9.72 -9.21 13.44
N SER A 47 8.59 -8.98 14.11
CA SER A 47 7.76 -10.05 14.68
C SER A 47 6.26 -9.76 14.61
N GLY A 48 5.86 -8.74 13.86
CA GLY A 48 4.45 -8.42 13.65
C GLY A 48 3.74 -9.44 12.76
N VAL A 49 2.41 -9.34 12.75
CA VAL A 49 1.60 -10.02 11.73
C VAL A 49 2.03 -9.49 10.36
N PRO A 50 2.18 -10.34 9.32
CA PRO A 50 2.61 -9.93 7.99
C PRO A 50 1.47 -9.22 7.22
N CYS A 51 0.94 -8.16 7.82
CA CYS A 51 -0.03 -7.23 7.25
C CYS A 51 0.51 -5.82 7.38
N LEU A 52 0.63 -5.11 6.26
CA LEU A 52 1.16 -3.75 6.23
C LEU A 52 0.45 -2.91 5.16
N GLN A 53 0.56 -1.60 5.29
CA GLN A 53 0.14 -0.64 4.28
C GLN A 53 1.33 0.23 3.88
N ILE A 54 1.46 0.50 2.59
CA ILE A 54 2.50 1.38 2.01
C ILE A 54 1.78 2.59 1.45
N LEU A 55 1.96 3.74 2.10
CA LEU A 55 1.49 5.02 1.61
C LEU A 55 2.61 5.66 0.79
N LEU A 56 2.37 5.86 -0.51
CA LEU A 56 3.32 6.45 -1.44
C LEU A 56 2.87 7.84 -1.87
N SER A 57 3.79 8.80 -1.81
CA SER A 57 3.55 10.20 -2.20
C SER A 57 2.28 10.79 -1.57
N ASP A 58 2.00 10.43 -0.31
CA ASP A 58 0.82 10.81 0.48
C ASP A 58 -0.55 10.60 -0.18
N ARG A 59 -0.62 9.79 -1.25
CA ARG A 59 -1.81 9.68 -2.10
C ARG A 59 -2.15 8.26 -2.52
N TRP A 60 -1.15 7.41 -2.67
CA TRP A 60 -1.33 6.06 -3.19
C TRP A 60 -1.14 5.06 -2.05
N LEU A 61 -2.19 4.33 -1.72
CA LEU A 61 -2.15 3.34 -0.64
C LEU A 61 -2.16 1.93 -1.22
N ILE A 62 -1.17 1.13 -0.82
CA ILE A 62 -1.11 -0.29 -1.09
C ILE A 62 -1.35 -1.01 0.23
N THR A 63 -2.35 -1.88 0.30
CA THR A 63 -2.58 -2.77 1.45
C THR A 63 -2.10 -4.17 1.11
N LEU A 64 -1.36 -4.79 2.02
CA LEU A 64 -0.84 -6.15 1.88
C LEU A 64 -1.29 -6.99 3.07
N ASN A 65 -1.89 -8.13 2.78
CA ASN A 65 -2.15 -9.20 3.74
C ASN A 65 -1.43 -10.44 3.22
N ALA A 66 -0.32 -10.80 3.84
CA ALA A 66 0.46 -12.01 3.52
C ALA A 66 0.22 -13.13 4.55
N THR A 67 -0.92 -13.09 5.24
CA THR A 67 -1.42 -14.23 6.01
C THR A 67 -2.37 -15.07 5.14
N ASP A 68 -2.62 -16.30 5.57
CA ASP A 68 -3.65 -17.16 4.96
C ASP A 68 -5.08 -16.83 5.47
N GLU A 69 -5.21 -15.85 6.37
CA GLU A 69 -6.49 -15.46 6.97
C GLU A 69 -7.02 -14.16 6.37
N VAL A 70 -8.34 -13.99 6.38
CA VAL A 70 -8.96 -12.71 6.07
C VAL A 70 -8.74 -11.77 7.25
N VAL A 71 -8.00 -10.67 7.01
CA VAL A 71 -7.68 -9.67 8.04
C VAL A 71 -8.35 -8.35 7.72
N GLU A 72 -8.98 -7.75 8.73
CA GLU A 72 -9.47 -6.39 8.64
C GLU A 72 -8.31 -5.39 8.74
N ILE A 73 -8.22 -4.49 7.76
CA ILE A 73 -7.22 -3.43 7.68
C ILE A 73 -7.95 -2.08 7.75
N THR A 74 -7.67 -1.31 8.80
CA THR A 74 -8.15 0.07 8.92
C THR A 74 -7.29 0.98 8.05
N LEU A 75 -7.92 1.70 7.12
CA LEU A 75 -7.22 2.65 6.25
C LEU A 75 -6.92 3.97 7.00
N PRO A 76 -5.82 4.67 6.68
CA PRO A 76 -5.53 6.00 7.22
C PRO A 76 -6.62 7.01 6.83
N GLN A 77 -6.67 8.12 7.55
CA GLN A 77 -7.65 9.18 7.29
C GLN A 77 -7.59 9.64 5.82
N GLY A 78 -8.75 9.66 5.16
CA GLY A 78 -8.89 10.09 3.77
C GLY A 78 -10.06 9.40 3.07
N GLU A 79 -10.39 9.88 1.87
CA GLU A 79 -11.35 9.21 0.98
C GLU A 79 -10.61 8.31 0.01
N TRP A 80 -10.52 7.02 0.35
CA TRP A 80 -9.87 6.03 -0.47
C TRP A 80 -10.81 5.47 -1.53
N ARG A 81 -10.33 5.40 -2.77
CA ARG A 81 -11.03 4.79 -3.91
C ARG A 81 -10.13 3.76 -4.55
N LEU A 82 -10.72 2.68 -5.05
CA LEU A 82 -9.98 1.70 -5.83
C LEU A 82 -9.49 2.36 -7.12
N SER A 83 -8.26 2.03 -7.52
CA SER A 83 -7.77 2.43 -8.83
C SER A 83 -8.66 1.77 -9.90
N PRO A 84 -9.23 2.55 -10.83
CA PRO A 84 -10.19 2.05 -11.82
C PRO A 84 -9.60 1.01 -12.77
N HIS A 85 -8.27 0.86 -12.77
CA HIS A 85 -7.53 -0.07 -13.62
C HIS A 85 -7.30 -1.44 -12.97
N LEU A 86 -7.69 -1.63 -11.71
CA LEU A 86 -7.58 -2.92 -11.02
C LEU A 86 -8.94 -3.65 -11.01
N PRO A 87 -8.99 -4.94 -11.43
CA PRO A 87 -10.22 -5.72 -11.31
C PRO A 87 -10.64 -5.86 -9.83
N GLU A 88 -11.94 -5.82 -9.55
CA GLU A 88 -12.54 -5.88 -8.19
C GLU A 88 -12.13 -7.10 -7.34
N ARG A 89 -11.48 -8.10 -7.95
CA ARG A 89 -11.12 -9.40 -7.33
C ARG A 89 -9.94 -9.34 -6.34
N ILE A 90 -9.63 -8.16 -5.79
CA ILE A 90 -8.57 -7.96 -4.79
C ILE A 90 -9.15 -7.82 -3.36
N ILE A 91 -10.47 -7.67 -3.18
CA ILE A 91 -11.04 -7.28 -1.86
C ILE A 91 -12.06 -8.26 -1.26
N ARG A 92 -12.49 -9.30 -2.00
CA ARG A 92 -13.44 -10.28 -1.43
C ARG A 92 -13.02 -11.71 -1.75
N SER A 93 -12.37 -12.34 -0.78
CA SER A 93 -12.54 -13.77 -0.54
C SER A 93 -13.58 -13.88 0.57
N LEU A 94 -14.78 -14.33 0.17
CA LEU A 94 -15.92 -14.68 1.03
C LEU A 94 -15.59 -15.85 1.95
#